data_AF-A0A1D1VZR1-F1
#
_entry.id   AF-A0A1D1VZR1-F1
#
_cell.length_a   1.000
_cell.length_b   1.000
_cell.length_c   1.000
_cell.angle_alpha   90.00
_cell.angle_beta   90.00
_cell.angle_gamma   90.00
#
_symmetry.space_group_name_H-M   'P 1'
#
loop_
_entity.id
_entity.type
_entity.pdbx_description
1 polymer ?
#
loop_
_entity_poly.entity_id
_entity_poly.type
_entity_poly.pdbx_seq_one_letter_code
_entity_poly.pdbx_strand_id
1 'polypeptide(L)'
;MFPMASSISLLLCVSGVLSLQKIHVVQTQSTPWIEGGNTAPNFQLTPQQFDAAQPTAVSQATPVNNQESNVVDANPTEPRMEDGGKMFLGVLSSYLEYETFKNNKEDDNRPLSVFYEGLGWFYRNGSLSNIDRLPASPAEVDTKFLLYTAPNQMTGQLLNYANVSSIHLSNFQPGWPTVVITHGFKTSTGTASLQWVMLYIDALFRRQGPGNYIVTDWSKGAQAPEYWAAAANAPLVGAQLARLIELLCEVKGAQPQSIQLIGFSLGAHVSGFAGKRLKLTSGKIARIVGLDPAGPLFEDAPAGGRLSKGDADFVMTVHGSADGVKNGGLGIWSQIGDVDFYANGGKTQPGCGHMISTAIENLLKLDFKAVPEAIQCNHNRNWMYVLQTFDPLCAWPAVPCDAYPNVRARACHRLAPTDQDQALSFYLNNWPSSSKMFFDTNGPAGPSGSACAYQVKVTIMSSKVSTIGRGNFSVVFVDHNGVEATPYVIAHDGRLPAGKQAFLLVRSPVMPSSIRKIKILYHRLCQPDVCYADTLNIKSVAVATISNDVVKSSCAEWDLTSDVWHTLDLRDTTCKKPSAWSDLVDMFGDIYKGVGGVGGLAHIFQADWR
;
A
#
# COMPACT_ATOMS: atom_id res chain seq x y z
N MET A 1 42.13 -18.66 -36.11
CA MET A 1 42.20 -17.19 -36.21
C MET A 1 41.15 -16.60 -35.26
N PHE A 2 41.59 -15.64 -34.46
CA PHE A 2 41.03 -15.01 -33.24
C PHE A 2 39.51 -14.87 -33.03
N PRO A 3 39.05 -14.93 -31.75
CA PRO A 3 37.82 -14.31 -31.24
C PRO A 3 38.10 -12.95 -30.55
N MET A 4 37.10 -12.08 -30.39
CA MET A 4 37.12 -11.03 -29.35
C MET A 4 35.74 -10.70 -28.79
N ALA A 5 35.69 -10.70 -27.46
CA ALA A 5 34.65 -10.18 -26.59
C ALA A 5 34.83 -8.67 -26.38
N SER A 6 33.80 -7.98 -25.86
CA SER A 6 33.94 -6.63 -25.31
C SER A 6 33.05 -6.45 -24.09
N SER A 7 33.67 -6.60 -22.92
CA SER A 7 33.20 -6.16 -21.62
C SER A 7 33.70 -4.74 -21.38
N ILE A 8 32.86 -3.82 -20.90
CA ILE A 8 33.29 -2.50 -20.45
C ILE A 8 33.23 -2.47 -18.92
N SER A 9 34.42 -2.51 -18.31
CA SER A 9 34.67 -2.16 -16.91
C SER A 9 34.92 -0.66 -16.80
N LEU A 10 34.36 0.02 -15.82
CA LEU A 10 34.83 1.34 -15.40
C LEU A 10 35.10 1.32 -13.89
N LEU A 11 36.38 1.16 -13.54
CA LEU A 11 36.96 1.54 -12.25
C LEU A 11 37.26 3.05 -12.28
N LEU A 12 37.05 3.75 -11.17
CA LEU A 12 37.79 4.98 -10.87
C LEU A 12 38.33 4.92 -9.44
N CYS A 13 39.65 4.73 -9.37
CA CYS A 13 40.49 5.10 -8.23
C CYS A 13 40.67 6.61 -8.20
N VAL A 14 40.55 7.24 -7.03
CA VAL A 14 41.30 8.46 -6.71
C VAL A 14 41.82 8.32 -5.27
N SER A 15 43.14 8.19 -5.16
CA SER A 15 43.90 8.31 -3.93
C SER A 15 45.04 9.28 -4.19
N GLY A 16 45.21 10.30 -3.35
CA GLY A 16 46.32 11.26 -3.51
C GLY A 16 46.30 12.50 -2.62
N VAL A 17 46.58 12.31 -1.33
CA VAL A 17 47.45 13.14 -0.45
C VAL A 17 47.22 14.66 -0.36
N LEU A 18 46.88 15.13 0.85
CA LEU A 18 47.53 16.28 1.49
C LEU A 18 47.59 16.05 3.01
N SER A 19 48.76 16.33 3.58
CA SER A 19 49.23 15.91 4.90
C SER A 19 49.28 17.09 5.88
N LEU A 20 48.89 16.79 7.13
CA LEU A 20 49.37 17.33 8.41
C LEU A 20 49.39 18.84 8.67
N GLN A 21 48.65 19.24 9.70
CA GLN A 21 49.21 20.01 10.82
C GLN A 21 48.53 19.63 12.15
N LYS A 22 49.33 19.14 13.10
CA LYS A 22 49.03 18.96 14.53
C LYS A 22 49.05 20.32 15.22
N ILE A 23 48.11 20.61 16.14
CA ILE A 23 48.34 21.41 17.37
C ILE A 23 47.47 20.87 18.53
N HIS A 24 47.98 21.10 19.74
CA HIS A 24 47.84 20.44 21.03
C HIS A 24 46.50 20.42 21.80
N VAL A 25 46.46 19.39 22.66
CA VAL A 25 45.76 19.17 23.93
C VAL A 25 45.78 20.38 24.87
N VAL A 26 44.64 20.68 25.53
CA VAL A 26 44.57 21.10 26.94
C VAL A 26 43.32 20.50 27.59
N GLN A 27 43.53 19.72 28.66
CA GLN A 27 42.54 19.38 29.70
C GLN A 27 42.33 20.57 30.62
N THR A 28 41.10 20.78 31.12
CA THR A 28 40.87 21.14 32.52
C THR A 28 39.50 20.65 33.02
N GLN A 29 39.53 20.10 34.24
CA GLN A 29 38.39 19.72 35.08
C GLN A 29 37.77 20.96 35.73
N SER A 30 36.47 20.90 36.11
CA SER A 30 36.00 20.99 37.51
C SER A 30 34.50 21.36 37.62
N THR A 31 33.78 20.53 38.38
CA THR A 31 32.53 20.78 39.15
C THR A 31 32.79 21.80 40.28
N PRO A 32 31.80 22.47 40.95
CA PRO A 32 30.63 21.83 41.60
C PRO A 32 29.31 22.62 41.77
N TRP A 33 28.26 21.82 42.05
CA TRP A 33 27.11 21.97 42.97
C TRP A 33 26.70 23.36 43.52
N ILE A 34 25.38 23.60 43.58
CA ILE A 34 24.61 23.92 44.82
C ILE A 34 23.09 23.73 44.58
N GLU A 35 22.44 23.29 45.66
CA GLU A 35 21.06 22.86 45.88
C GLU A 35 19.99 23.96 45.83
N GLY A 36 18.70 23.55 45.81
CA GLY A 36 17.67 24.32 46.54
C GLY A 36 16.22 24.25 46.02
N GLY A 37 15.44 23.29 46.55
CA GLY A 37 14.18 23.61 47.26
C GLY A 37 12.88 23.91 46.48
N ASN A 38 11.97 22.93 46.52
CA ASN A 38 10.54 23.00 46.88
C ASN A 38 9.68 24.22 46.47
N THR A 39 8.56 23.97 45.78
CA THR A 39 7.20 23.86 46.38
C THR A 39 6.11 23.87 45.30
N ALA A 40 5.14 22.98 45.43
CA ALA A 40 3.86 23.02 44.71
C ALA A 40 2.93 24.09 45.31
N PRO A 41 1.85 24.45 44.60
CA PRO A 41 0.57 24.04 45.16
C PRO A 41 -0.47 23.55 44.13
N ASN A 42 -1.34 22.68 44.66
CA ASN A 42 -2.61 22.22 44.11
C ASN A 42 -3.58 23.36 43.78
N PHE A 43 -4.42 23.18 42.75
CA PHE A 43 -5.77 23.75 42.77
C PHE A 43 -6.80 22.80 42.14
N GLN A 44 -7.93 22.69 42.84
CA GLN A 44 -9.04 21.77 42.62
C GLN A 44 -9.94 22.20 41.46
N LEU A 45 -10.54 21.21 40.80
CA LEU A 45 -11.61 21.35 39.79
C LEU A 45 -13.00 21.28 40.46
N THR A 46 -13.93 22.10 40.00
CA THR A 46 -15.38 21.81 40.04
C THR A 46 -16.06 22.28 38.73
N PRO A 47 -17.21 21.69 38.32
CA PRO A 47 -17.66 21.68 36.92
C PRO A 47 -19.01 22.41 36.69
N GLN A 48 -19.09 23.25 35.65
CA GLN A 48 -20.32 23.79 35.05
C GLN A 48 -19.97 24.21 33.61
N GLN A 49 -20.81 24.17 32.57
CA GLN A 49 -22.15 23.64 32.28
C GLN A 49 -22.18 23.66 30.74
N PHE A 50 -22.84 22.68 30.13
CA PHE A 50 -23.13 22.69 28.69
C PHE A 50 -24.10 23.83 28.37
N ASP A 51 -23.84 24.61 27.33
CA ASP A 51 -24.90 25.10 26.45
C ASP A 51 -24.37 25.46 25.06
N ALA A 52 -25.21 25.18 24.08
CA ALA A 52 -24.96 25.26 22.65
C ALA A 52 -25.21 26.67 22.10
N ALA A 53 -24.40 27.13 21.14
CA ALA A 53 -24.82 28.08 20.11
C ALA A 53 -23.89 28.08 18.89
N GLN A 54 -24.52 27.98 17.72
CA GLN A 54 -24.00 28.14 16.36
C GLN A 54 -23.75 29.63 16.00
N PRO A 55 -23.15 29.94 14.83
CA PRO A 55 -22.18 31.04 14.67
C PRO A 55 -22.77 32.33 14.11
N THR A 56 -22.14 33.46 14.43
CA THR A 56 -22.38 34.75 13.74
C THR A 56 -21.09 35.47 13.38
N ALA A 57 -20.93 35.66 12.07
CA ALA A 57 -20.42 36.81 11.33
C ALA A 57 -19.39 37.77 11.96
N VAL A 58 -18.21 37.79 11.31
CA VAL A 58 -17.43 38.92 10.77
C VAL A 58 -17.75 40.33 11.32
N SER A 59 -16.76 40.94 11.98
CA SER A 59 -16.57 42.41 12.01
C SER A 59 -15.11 42.79 11.81
N GLN A 60 -14.91 43.79 10.95
CA GLN A 60 -13.65 44.37 10.52
C GLN A 60 -12.86 45.04 11.66
N ALA A 61 -11.53 44.97 11.59
CA ALA A 61 -10.62 45.87 12.30
C ALA A 61 -9.54 46.41 11.34
N THR A 62 -9.28 47.70 11.50
CA THR A 62 -8.43 48.64 10.75
C THR A 62 -6.91 48.36 10.82
N PRO A 63 -6.09 48.96 9.91
CA PRO A 63 -4.73 48.52 9.64
C PRO A 63 -3.69 49.14 10.58
N VAL A 64 -2.69 48.34 10.97
CA VAL A 64 -1.43 48.81 11.56
C VAL A 64 -0.29 48.24 10.72
N ASN A 65 0.44 49.13 10.04
CA ASN A 65 1.73 48.83 9.42
C ASN A 65 2.76 48.54 10.52
N ASN A 66 3.44 47.41 10.46
CA ASN A 66 4.91 47.38 10.31
C ASN A 66 5.49 45.96 10.29
N GLN A 67 6.46 45.81 9.38
CA GLN A 67 7.49 44.78 9.27
C GLN A 67 7.08 43.41 8.74
N GLU A 68 7.34 43.28 7.43
CA GLU A 68 7.54 42.04 6.69
C GLU A 68 8.42 41.05 7.48
N SER A 69 7.77 40.01 8.00
CA SER A 69 8.38 38.70 8.11
C SER A 69 7.59 37.80 7.17
N ASN A 70 8.24 37.29 6.13
CA ASN A 70 7.68 36.33 5.19
C ASN A 70 7.36 35.03 5.94
N VAL A 71 6.19 34.97 6.58
CA VAL A 71 5.56 33.71 6.97
C VAL A 71 4.77 33.26 5.75
N VAL A 72 5.41 32.42 4.94
CA VAL A 72 4.71 31.67 3.92
C VAL A 72 3.70 30.78 4.64
N ASP A 73 2.42 31.06 4.42
CA ASP A 73 1.31 30.19 4.84
C ASP A 73 1.58 28.77 4.34
N ALA A 74 1.93 27.89 5.28
CA ALA A 74 2.06 26.47 5.01
C ALA A 74 0.66 25.89 4.84
N ASN A 75 0.25 25.76 3.58
CA ASN A 75 -0.84 24.91 3.12
C ASN A 75 -0.70 23.52 3.79
N PRO A 76 -1.76 22.91 4.37
CA PRO A 76 -1.68 21.60 5.00
C PRO A 76 -1.67 20.52 3.90
N THR A 77 -0.56 20.40 3.20
CA THR A 77 -0.37 19.42 2.12
C THR A 77 0.83 18.55 2.43
N GLU A 78 0.52 17.27 2.65
CA GLU A 78 1.40 16.10 2.82
C GLU A 78 2.14 15.95 4.17
N PRO A 79 2.08 14.76 4.82
CA PRO A 79 2.90 14.47 5.98
C PRO A 79 4.37 14.62 5.58
N ARG A 80 5.19 15.30 6.40
CA ARG A 80 6.65 15.35 6.20
C ARG A 80 7.15 13.91 6.08
N MET A 81 7.46 13.48 4.84
CA MET A 81 8.07 12.18 4.62
C MET A 81 9.39 12.16 5.40
N GLU A 82 9.64 11.03 6.05
CA GLU A 82 10.98 10.74 6.59
C GLU A 82 12.04 10.96 5.49
N ASP A 83 13.26 11.28 5.90
CA ASP A 83 14.38 11.46 4.97
C ASP A 83 14.71 10.12 4.30
N GLY A 84 13.98 9.79 3.23
CA GLY A 84 14.07 8.52 2.51
C GLY A 84 15.49 8.26 1.98
N GLY A 85 16.20 9.34 1.67
CA GLY A 85 17.66 9.44 1.53
C GLY A 85 18.42 8.63 2.57
N LYS A 86 18.34 9.09 3.81
CA LYS A 86 19.06 8.50 4.94
C LYS A 86 18.60 7.08 5.25
N MET A 87 17.31 6.79 5.11
CA MET A 87 16.79 5.46 5.38
C MET A 87 17.37 4.43 4.42
N PHE A 88 17.23 4.63 3.11
CA PHE A 88 17.75 3.70 2.11
C PHE A 88 19.27 3.55 2.19
N LEU A 89 19.99 4.67 2.35
CA LEU A 89 21.45 4.63 2.49
C LEU A 89 21.90 3.86 3.74
N GLY A 90 21.22 4.02 4.87
CA GLY A 90 21.51 3.26 6.10
C GLY A 90 21.27 1.75 5.94
N VAL A 91 20.22 1.36 5.22
CA VAL A 91 19.97 -0.05 4.88
C VAL A 91 21.10 -0.59 4.00
N LEU A 92 21.44 0.12 2.92
CA LEU A 92 22.45 -0.32 1.97
C LEU A 92 23.84 -0.42 2.61
N SER A 93 24.25 0.59 3.39
CA SER A 93 25.54 0.59 4.08
C SER A 93 25.64 -0.55 5.09
N SER A 94 24.61 -0.74 5.90
CA SER A 94 24.56 -1.82 6.89
C SER A 94 24.52 -3.21 6.24
N TYR A 95 23.85 -3.34 5.10
CA TYR A 95 23.80 -4.60 4.35
C TYR A 95 25.18 -4.96 3.77
N LEU A 96 25.92 -3.97 3.23
CA LEU A 96 27.29 -4.17 2.77
C LEU A 96 28.25 -4.51 3.90
N GLU A 97 28.09 -3.88 5.07
CA GLU A 97 28.84 -4.23 6.29
C GLU A 97 28.61 -5.69 6.67
N TYR A 98 27.35 -6.12 6.72
CA TYR A 98 26.97 -7.51 6.99
C TYR A 98 27.58 -8.50 5.98
N GLU A 99 27.49 -8.22 4.68
CA GLU A 99 28.05 -9.10 3.63
C GLU A 99 29.57 -9.20 3.74
N THR A 100 30.24 -8.07 4.02
CA THR A 100 31.70 -8.05 4.24
C THR A 100 32.07 -8.88 5.45
N PHE A 101 31.32 -8.74 6.55
CA PHE A 101 31.52 -9.52 7.76
C PHE A 101 31.33 -11.03 7.52
N LYS A 102 30.24 -11.41 6.83
CA LYS A 102 29.92 -12.81 6.54
C LYS A 102 31.02 -13.52 5.75
N ASN A 103 31.69 -12.80 4.85
CA ASN A 103 32.76 -13.36 4.01
C ASN A 103 34.12 -13.46 4.71
N ASN A 104 34.37 -12.64 5.74
CA ASN A 104 35.67 -12.55 6.44
C ASN A 104 35.65 -13.23 7.82
N LYS A 105 34.90 -14.33 7.97
CA LYS A 105 34.57 -14.95 9.27
C LYS A 105 35.71 -15.78 9.90
N GLU A 106 36.94 -15.30 9.82
CA GLU A 106 38.06 -15.88 10.57
C GLU A 106 38.09 -15.29 11.99
N ASP A 107 38.08 -16.17 13.01
CA ASP A 107 38.24 -15.87 14.44
C ASP A 107 37.24 -14.85 15.05
N ASP A 108 35.94 -15.19 15.08
CA ASP A 108 34.89 -14.36 15.71
C ASP A 108 34.77 -14.59 17.24
N ASN A 109 35.36 -13.68 18.02
CA ASN A 109 35.34 -13.70 19.49
C ASN A 109 34.11 -13.01 20.14
N ARG A 110 33.11 -12.58 19.35
CA ARG A 110 31.90 -11.95 19.90
C ARG A 110 31.02 -13.00 20.61
N PRO A 111 30.29 -12.62 21.68
CA PRO A 111 29.43 -13.55 22.41
C PRO A 111 28.39 -14.20 21.49
N LEU A 112 28.10 -15.48 21.74
CA LEU A 112 27.11 -16.26 20.99
C LEU A 112 25.67 -16.03 21.47
N SER A 113 25.51 -15.57 22.70
CA SER A 113 24.19 -15.37 23.31
C SER A 113 24.16 -14.26 24.35
N VAL A 114 22.96 -13.70 24.56
CA VAL A 114 22.67 -12.79 25.67
C VAL A 114 21.34 -13.18 26.33
N PHE A 115 21.24 -12.99 27.65
CA PHE A 115 20.02 -13.22 28.42
C PHE A 115 19.47 -11.90 28.94
N TYR A 116 18.17 -11.70 28.85
CA TYR A 116 17.47 -10.61 29.52
C TYR A 116 16.36 -11.16 30.40
N GLU A 117 16.32 -10.68 31.65
CA GLU A 117 15.32 -11.10 32.62
C GLU A 117 13.89 -10.89 32.10
N GLY A 118 13.03 -11.89 32.29
CA GLY A 118 11.65 -11.88 31.79
C GLY A 118 11.49 -12.03 30.26
N LEU A 119 12.59 -12.01 29.49
CA LEU A 119 12.57 -12.11 28.02
C LEU A 119 13.35 -13.33 27.48
N GLY A 120 14.24 -13.91 28.30
CA GLY A 120 14.95 -15.15 27.99
C GLY A 120 16.24 -14.94 27.18
N TRP A 121 16.68 -16.02 26.55
CA TRP A 121 17.93 -16.08 25.78
C TRP A 121 17.75 -15.69 24.31
N PHE A 122 18.77 -15.06 23.76
CA PHE A 122 18.91 -14.72 22.35
C PHE A 122 20.22 -15.32 21.84
N TYR A 123 20.18 -16.07 20.74
CA TYR A 123 21.33 -16.83 20.22
C TYR A 123 21.66 -16.44 18.79
N ARG A 124 22.91 -16.03 18.54
CA ARG A 124 23.43 -15.72 17.20
C ARG A 124 23.47 -16.92 16.28
N ASN A 125 23.74 -18.11 16.80
CA ASN A 125 23.73 -19.36 16.05
C ASN A 125 22.34 -20.04 16.01
N GLY A 126 21.31 -19.41 16.57
CA GLY A 126 19.95 -19.92 16.61
C GLY A 126 18.99 -19.08 15.77
N SER A 127 17.94 -18.53 16.38
CA SER A 127 16.92 -17.72 15.70
C SER A 127 17.45 -16.44 15.06
N LEU A 128 18.68 -16.03 15.38
CA LEU A 128 19.36 -14.85 14.82
C LEU A 128 20.43 -15.22 13.79
N SER A 129 20.51 -16.47 13.33
CA SER A 129 21.58 -16.94 12.44
C SER A 129 21.64 -16.20 11.10
N ASN A 130 20.51 -15.68 10.61
CA ASN A 130 20.44 -14.84 9.43
C ASN A 130 21.04 -13.45 9.66
N ILE A 131 20.96 -12.92 10.88
CA ILE A 131 21.43 -11.57 11.24
C ILE A 131 22.87 -11.63 11.78
N ASP A 132 23.22 -12.68 12.50
CA ASP A 132 24.54 -12.88 13.12
C ASP A 132 25.02 -11.71 14.00
N ARG A 133 24.07 -11.12 14.75
CA ARG A 133 24.27 -10.04 15.72
C ARG A 133 23.29 -10.21 16.88
N LEU A 134 23.74 -9.95 18.11
CA LEU A 134 22.87 -9.95 19.29
C LEU A 134 22.12 -8.61 19.40
N PRO A 135 20.88 -8.60 19.93
CA PRO A 135 20.17 -7.37 20.25
C PRO A 135 20.91 -6.52 21.28
N ALA A 136 20.66 -5.21 21.27
CA ALA A 136 21.04 -4.31 22.36
C ALA A 136 20.17 -4.58 23.60
N SER A 137 20.52 -3.98 24.75
CA SER A 137 19.73 -4.15 25.97
C SER A 137 18.33 -3.52 25.87
N PRO A 138 17.33 -4.00 26.63
CA PRO A 138 16.00 -3.40 26.68
C PRO A 138 16.00 -1.87 26.94
N ALA A 139 16.92 -1.37 27.76
CA ALA A 139 17.05 0.05 28.09
C ALA A 139 17.65 0.88 26.92
N GLU A 140 18.53 0.27 26.13
CA GLU A 140 19.08 0.91 24.94
C GLU A 140 18.05 0.99 23.81
N VAL A 141 17.25 -0.08 23.62
CA VAL A 141 16.17 -0.12 22.62
C VAL A 141 15.01 0.80 22.99
N ASP A 142 14.72 0.98 24.29
CA ASP A 142 13.69 1.89 24.84
C ASP A 142 12.30 1.70 24.19
N THR A 143 11.86 0.45 24.13
CA THR A 143 10.53 0.09 23.58
C THR A 143 9.41 0.58 24.51
N LYS A 144 8.44 1.30 23.95
CA LYS A 144 7.26 1.84 24.61
C LYS A 144 6.00 1.28 23.97
N PHE A 145 5.01 0.93 24.80
CA PHE A 145 3.70 0.49 24.35
C PHE A 145 2.67 1.54 24.75
N LEU A 146 2.08 2.20 23.75
CA LEU A 146 1.21 3.36 23.95
C LEU A 146 -0.24 2.96 23.65
N LEU A 147 -1.07 2.88 24.68
CA LEU A 147 -2.48 2.49 24.59
C LEU A 147 -3.38 3.69 24.29
N TYR A 148 -4.21 3.55 23.27
CA TYR A 148 -5.28 4.46 22.88
C TYR A 148 -6.63 3.75 23.01
N THR A 149 -7.54 4.36 23.77
CA THR A 149 -8.90 3.81 24.03
C THR A 149 -10.02 4.79 23.66
N ALA A 150 -9.67 6.02 23.30
CA ALA A 150 -10.60 7.04 22.81
C ALA A 150 -10.04 7.78 21.58
N PRO A 151 -10.91 8.20 20.63
CA PRO A 151 -10.48 8.84 19.38
C PRO A 151 -9.81 10.20 19.59
N ASN A 152 -10.18 10.95 20.62
CA ASN A 152 -9.63 12.29 20.91
C ASN A 152 -8.44 12.25 21.88
N GLN A 153 -7.85 11.07 22.09
CA GLN A 153 -6.74 10.90 23.01
C GLN A 153 -5.44 11.42 22.37
N MET A 154 -4.94 12.55 22.87
CA MET A 154 -3.73 13.20 22.34
C MET A 154 -2.44 12.44 22.65
N THR A 155 -2.40 11.71 23.76
CA THR A 155 -1.21 10.96 24.22
C THR A 155 -1.60 9.55 24.66
N GLY A 156 -0.88 8.55 24.15
CA GLY A 156 -1.09 7.17 24.55
C GLY A 156 -0.73 6.91 26.02
N GLN A 157 -1.52 6.10 26.71
CA GLN A 157 -1.21 5.63 28.06
C GLN A 157 -0.08 4.60 27.97
N LEU A 158 1.02 4.81 28.70
CA LEU A 158 2.15 3.90 28.68
C LEU A 158 1.81 2.58 29.40
N LEU A 159 1.91 1.47 28.67
CA LEU A 159 1.91 0.12 29.21
C LEU A 159 3.35 -0.37 29.32
N ASN A 160 3.71 -0.95 30.47
CA ASN A 160 5.05 -1.42 30.74
C ASN A 160 5.03 -2.94 30.95
N TYR A 161 5.65 -3.67 30.03
CA TYR A 161 5.75 -5.15 30.04
C TYR A 161 6.54 -5.70 31.24
N ALA A 162 7.31 -4.86 31.94
CA ALA A 162 8.05 -5.21 33.15
C ALA A 162 7.37 -4.71 34.44
N ASN A 163 6.21 -4.05 34.35
CA ASN A 163 5.48 -3.54 35.51
C ASN A 163 3.98 -3.89 35.41
N VAL A 164 3.59 -4.97 36.10
CA VAL A 164 2.21 -5.49 36.15
C VAL A 164 1.21 -4.42 36.61
N SER A 165 1.58 -3.53 37.53
CA SER A 165 0.71 -2.45 38.01
C SER A 165 0.33 -1.46 36.90
N SER A 166 1.21 -1.26 35.91
CA SER A 166 0.88 -0.43 34.73
C SER A 166 -0.28 -1.02 33.94
N ILE A 167 -0.40 -2.35 33.91
CA ILE A 167 -1.49 -3.06 33.24
C ILE A 167 -2.76 -2.94 34.06
N HIS A 168 -2.71 -3.21 35.37
CA HIS A 168 -3.87 -3.09 36.26
C HIS A 168 -4.53 -1.71 36.20
N LEU A 169 -3.72 -0.65 36.26
CA LEU A 169 -4.18 0.74 36.28
C LEU A 169 -4.49 1.30 34.88
N SER A 170 -4.29 0.51 33.83
CA SER A 170 -4.60 0.94 32.47
C SER A 170 -6.09 0.95 32.17
N ASN A 171 -6.46 1.79 31.19
CA ASN A 171 -7.80 1.86 30.62
C ASN A 171 -8.13 0.67 29.70
N PHE A 172 -7.22 -0.30 29.57
CA PHE A 172 -7.41 -1.48 28.73
C PHE A 172 -8.68 -2.25 29.12
N GLN A 173 -9.49 -2.58 28.12
CA GLN A 173 -10.74 -3.31 28.28
C GLN A 173 -10.63 -4.72 27.65
N PRO A 174 -10.65 -5.81 28.43
CA PRO A 174 -10.41 -7.16 27.90
C PRO A 174 -11.47 -7.65 26.91
N GLY A 175 -12.70 -7.13 26.97
CA GLY A 175 -13.78 -7.45 26.05
C GLY A 175 -13.73 -6.69 24.72
N TRP A 176 -12.80 -5.75 24.55
CA TRP A 176 -12.66 -4.96 23.33
C TRP A 176 -11.68 -5.60 22.34
N PRO A 177 -11.87 -5.40 21.02
CA PRO A 177 -10.88 -5.79 20.03
C PRO A 177 -9.54 -5.08 20.34
N THR A 178 -8.44 -5.81 20.21
CA THR A 178 -7.10 -5.27 20.48
C THR A 178 -6.28 -5.32 19.20
N VAL A 179 -5.81 -4.16 18.73
CA VAL A 179 -4.94 -4.06 17.56
C VAL A 179 -3.65 -3.38 17.96
N VAL A 180 -2.52 -4.07 17.79
CA VAL A 180 -1.18 -3.52 18.04
C VAL A 180 -0.56 -3.13 16.70
N ILE A 181 -0.11 -1.89 16.58
CA ILE A 181 0.57 -1.37 15.38
C ILE A 181 2.04 -1.15 15.71
N THR A 182 2.92 -1.77 14.92
CA THR A 182 4.37 -1.74 15.10
C THR A 182 5.04 -1.14 13.88
N HIS A 183 5.74 -0.02 14.06
CA HIS A 183 6.50 0.62 13.00
C HIS A 183 7.81 -0.12 12.69
N GLY A 184 8.52 0.31 11.64
CA GLY A 184 9.78 -0.28 11.20
C GLY A 184 11.01 0.59 11.45
N PHE A 185 12.04 0.36 10.63
CA PHE A 185 13.26 1.18 10.58
C PHE A 185 12.92 2.61 10.17
N LYS A 186 13.53 3.60 10.82
CA LYS A 186 13.19 5.01 10.58
C LYS A 186 14.30 6.00 10.87
N THR A 187 14.14 7.23 10.41
CA THR A 187 15.17 8.29 10.52
C THR A 187 15.04 9.21 11.73
N SER A 188 13.88 9.25 12.40
CA SER A 188 13.63 10.16 13.53
C SER A 188 13.06 9.45 14.74
N THR A 189 13.34 9.96 15.94
CA THR A 189 12.78 9.47 17.21
C THR A 189 11.51 10.24 17.59
N GLY A 190 10.61 9.59 18.33
CA GLY A 190 9.38 10.21 18.85
C GLY A 190 8.15 10.10 17.93
N THR A 191 7.06 10.75 18.35
CA THR A 191 5.71 10.60 17.75
C THR A 191 5.55 11.31 16.40
N ALA A 192 6.40 12.28 16.06
CA ALA A 192 6.33 13.00 14.80
C ALA A 192 6.52 12.09 13.56
N SER A 193 7.29 11.01 13.67
CA SER A 193 7.43 9.97 12.62
C SER A 193 6.35 8.88 12.67
N LEU A 194 5.43 8.94 13.64
CA LEU A 194 4.34 7.97 13.79
C LEU A 194 3.02 8.49 13.20
N GLN A 195 3.05 9.54 12.38
CA GLN A 195 1.83 10.13 11.80
C GLN A 195 0.96 9.08 11.09
N TRP A 196 1.56 8.18 10.31
CA TRP A 196 0.83 7.11 9.63
C TRP A 196 0.20 6.11 10.60
N VAL A 197 0.85 5.84 11.74
CA VAL A 197 0.30 4.99 12.80
C VAL A 197 -0.94 5.64 13.42
N MET A 198 -0.91 6.97 13.60
CA MET A 198 -2.07 7.71 14.10
C MET A 198 -3.23 7.69 13.10
N LEU A 199 -2.96 7.74 11.79
CA LEU A 199 -3.99 7.54 10.76
C LEU A 199 -4.64 6.16 10.86
N TYR A 200 -3.86 5.11 11.18
CA TYR A 200 -4.41 3.78 11.45
C TYR A 200 -5.29 3.74 12.68
N ILE A 201 -4.85 4.33 13.80
CA ILE A 201 -5.66 4.39 15.04
C ILE A 201 -7.00 5.07 14.75
N ASP A 202 -6.95 6.22 14.08
CA ASP A 202 -8.12 6.99 13.69
C ASP A 202 -9.05 6.21 12.74
N ALA A 203 -8.50 5.52 11.74
CA ALA A 203 -9.27 4.64 10.86
C ALA A 203 -9.89 3.45 11.60
N LEU A 204 -9.18 2.86 12.57
CA LEU A 204 -9.67 1.77 13.41
C LEU A 204 -10.82 2.24 14.31
N PHE A 205 -10.70 3.41 14.96
CA PHE A 205 -11.81 3.98 15.72
C PHE A 205 -13.04 4.23 14.84
N ARG A 206 -12.86 4.78 13.62
CA ARG A 206 -13.98 5.00 12.70
C ARG A 206 -14.63 3.71 12.21
N ARG A 207 -13.84 2.66 11.97
CA ARG A 207 -14.31 1.43 11.33
C ARG A 207 -14.74 0.34 12.31
N GLN A 208 -14.00 0.14 13.40
CA GLN A 208 -14.29 -0.87 14.43
C GLN A 208 -15.03 -0.28 15.63
N GLY A 209 -14.89 1.01 15.91
CA GLY A 209 -15.44 1.65 17.10
C GLY A 209 -14.51 1.52 18.32
N PRO A 210 -15.07 1.42 19.54
CA PRO A 210 -14.29 1.24 20.78
C PRO A 210 -13.35 0.02 20.71
N GLY A 211 -12.09 0.22 21.07
CA GLY A 211 -11.04 -0.77 20.94
C GLY A 211 -9.81 -0.44 21.79
N ASN A 212 -8.95 -1.43 22.00
CA ASN A 212 -7.61 -1.22 22.56
C ASN A 212 -6.61 -1.11 21.41
N TYR A 213 -6.24 0.11 21.04
CA TYR A 213 -5.25 0.33 19.98
C TYR A 213 -3.90 0.65 20.61
N ILE A 214 -2.90 -0.20 20.38
CA ILE A 214 -1.60 -0.10 21.03
C ILE A 214 -0.55 0.21 19.98
N VAL A 215 0.27 1.22 20.21
CA VAL A 215 1.45 1.49 19.37
C VAL A 215 2.69 0.93 20.03
N THR A 216 3.44 0.11 19.30
CA THR A 216 4.78 -0.31 19.67
C THR A 216 5.78 0.71 19.13
N ASP A 217 6.20 1.65 19.98
CA ASP A 217 7.24 2.63 19.67
C ASP A 217 8.60 2.09 20.13
N TRP A 218 9.44 1.71 19.17
CA TRP A 218 10.82 1.27 19.40
C TRP A 218 11.79 2.12 18.59
N SER A 219 11.43 3.40 18.39
CA SER A 219 12.15 4.38 17.56
C SER A 219 13.66 4.40 17.79
N LYS A 220 14.08 4.34 19.07
CA LYS A 220 15.49 4.45 19.46
C LYS A 220 16.28 3.22 19.01
N GLY A 221 15.70 2.02 19.14
CA GLY A 221 16.29 0.78 18.64
C GLY A 221 16.14 0.54 17.13
N ALA A 222 15.32 1.35 16.44
CA ALA A 222 15.03 1.24 15.00
C ALA A 222 15.65 2.37 14.16
N GLN A 223 16.56 3.15 14.73
CA GLN A 223 17.01 4.41 14.15
C GLN A 223 18.07 4.23 13.06
N ALA A 224 17.91 4.95 11.95
CA ALA A 224 18.93 5.09 10.92
C ALA A 224 20.16 5.85 11.44
N PRO A 225 21.38 5.53 10.95
CA PRO A 225 21.68 4.64 9.82
C PRO A 225 21.86 3.16 10.18
N GLU A 226 21.74 2.76 11.45
CA GLU A 226 22.16 1.46 11.99
C GLU A 226 21.18 0.31 11.72
N TYR A 227 20.94 -0.03 10.45
CA TYR A 227 19.96 -1.06 10.08
C TYR A 227 20.31 -2.46 10.59
N TRP A 228 21.59 -2.86 10.57
CA TRP A 228 22.00 -4.18 11.05
C TRP A 228 21.70 -4.37 12.54
N ALA A 229 21.93 -3.32 13.34
CA ALA A 229 21.55 -3.30 14.75
C ALA A 229 20.03 -3.31 14.93
N ALA A 230 19.29 -2.50 14.15
CA ALA A 230 17.83 -2.48 14.20
C ALA A 230 17.20 -3.84 13.86
N ALA A 231 17.72 -4.54 12.85
CA ALA A 231 17.30 -5.90 12.51
C ALA A 231 17.55 -6.88 13.67
N ALA A 232 18.70 -6.78 14.34
CA ALA A 232 19.03 -7.58 15.52
C ALA A 232 18.14 -7.28 16.74
N ASN A 233 17.62 -6.05 16.85
CA ASN A 233 16.71 -5.63 17.92
C ASN A 233 15.27 -6.12 17.71
N ALA A 234 14.81 -6.35 16.48
CA ALA A 234 13.42 -6.76 16.21
C ALA A 234 12.95 -8.02 16.98
N PRO A 235 13.77 -9.09 17.12
CA PRO A 235 13.49 -10.24 18.00
C PRO A 235 13.30 -9.87 19.47
N LEU A 236 14.08 -8.91 20.00
CA LEU A 236 13.93 -8.43 21.37
C LEU A 236 12.63 -7.66 21.54
N VAL A 237 12.31 -6.76 20.62
CA VAL A 237 11.02 -6.02 20.64
C VAL A 237 9.85 -6.99 20.54
N GLY A 238 9.96 -8.05 19.72
CA GLY A 238 8.96 -9.11 19.65
C GLY A 238 8.78 -9.86 20.97
N ALA A 239 9.87 -10.09 21.71
CA ALA A 239 9.82 -10.66 23.05
C ALA A 239 9.11 -9.74 24.06
N GLN A 240 9.42 -8.43 24.01
CA GLN A 240 8.78 -7.43 24.86
C GLN A 240 7.27 -7.33 24.56
N LEU A 241 6.89 -7.37 23.28
CA LEU A 241 5.48 -7.34 22.87
C LEU A 241 4.73 -8.61 23.28
N ALA A 242 5.34 -9.79 23.10
CA ALA A 242 4.77 -11.04 23.61
C ALA A 242 4.55 -10.97 25.13
N ARG A 243 5.55 -10.48 25.88
CA ARG A 243 5.43 -10.34 27.34
C ARG A 243 4.33 -9.37 27.75
N LEU A 244 4.16 -8.26 27.04
CA LEU A 244 3.04 -7.35 27.27
C LEU A 244 1.69 -8.07 27.06
N ILE A 245 1.56 -8.79 25.94
CA ILE A 245 0.30 -9.49 25.60
C ILE A 245 -0.01 -10.59 26.62
N GLU A 246 1.00 -11.34 27.07
CA GLU A 246 0.86 -12.30 28.18
C GLU A 246 0.28 -11.61 29.42
N LEU A 247 0.85 -10.46 29.84
CA LEU A 247 0.32 -9.71 30.97
C LEU A 247 -1.11 -9.23 30.74
N LEU A 248 -1.47 -8.80 29.53
CA LEU A 248 -2.86 -8.41 29.23
C LEU A 248 -3.82 -9.61 29.35
N CYS A 249 -3.39 -10.80 28.95
CA CYS A 249 -4.17 -12.03 29.10
C CYS A 249 -4.27 -12.44 30.57
N GLU A 250 -3.14 -12.51 31.28
CA GLU A 250 -3.04 -12.94 32.68
C GLU A 250 -3.76 -11.99 33.65
N VAL A 251 -3.59 -10.68 33.46
CA VAL A 251 -4.01 -9.65 34.44
C VAL A 251 -5.41 -9.14 34.16
N LYS A 252 -5.74 -8.93 32.87
CA LYS A 252 -7.02 -8.34 32.47
C LYS A 252 -7.99 -9.38 31.91
N GLY A 253 -7.54 -10.60 31.58
CA GLY A 253 -8.38 -11.63 30.98
C GLY A 253 -8.61 -11.44 29.48
N ALA A 254 -7.72 -10.73 28.79
CA ALA A 254 -7.76 -10.64 27.33
C ALA A 254 -7.65 -12.05 26.70
N GLN A 255 -8.37 -12.27 25.60
CA GLN A 255 -8.25 -13.51 24.85
C GLN A 255 -7.23 -13.32 23.71
N PRO A 256 -6.26 -14.22 23.53
CA PRO A 256 -5.32 -14.15 22.40
C PRO A 256 -6.03 -14.00 21.04
N GLN A 257 -7.20 -14.65 20.88
CA GLN A 257 -8.03 -14.62 19.68
C GLN A 257 -8.75 -13.28 19.45
N SER A 258 -8.67 -12.31 20.37
CA SER A 258 -9.13 -10.93 20.13
C SER A 258 -7.99 -9.97 19.77
N ILE A 259 -6.75 -10.47 19.70
CA ILE A 259 -5.54 -9.69 19.45
C ILE A 259 -5.09 -9.83 18.01
N GLN A 260 -4.84 -8.69 17.38
CA GLN A 260 -4.34 -8.57 16.01
C GLN A 260 -3.08 -7.70 16.00
N LEU A 261 -2.06 -8.08 15.23
CA LEU A 261 -0.84 -7.28 15.07
C LEU A 261 -0.74 -6.77 13.65
N ILE A 262 -0.40 -5.50 13.50
CA ILE A 262 -0.05 -4.86 12.23
C ILE A 262 1.41 -4.45 12.34
N GLY A 263 2.26 -4.94 11.44
CA GLY A 263 3.69 -4.61 11.44
C GLY A 263 4.14 -4.10 10.10
N PHE A 264 4.80 -2.94 10.06
CA PHE A 264 5.38 -2.37 8.83
C PHE A 264 6.90 -2.56 8.80
N SER A 265 7.45 -2.96 7.64
CA SER A 265 8.90 -3.11 7.45
C SER A 265 9.50 -4.06 8.50
N LEU A 266 10.53 -3.66 9.27
CA LEU A 266 11.06 -4.45 10.40
C LEU A 266 9.98 -4.79 11.46
N GLY A 267 8.96 -3.95 11.62
CA GLY A 267 7.84 -4.18 12.54
C GLY A 267 6.97 -5.40 12.18
N ALA A 268 6.97 -5.82 10.91
CA ALA A 268 6.33 -7.06 10.49
C ALA A 268 7.02 -8.28 11.14
N HIS A 269 8.35 -8.26 11.21
CA HIS A 269 9.13 -9.31 11.86
C HIS A 269 9.01 -9.24 13.38
N VAL A 270 8.97 -8.05 13.98
CA VAL A 270 8.62 -7.88 15.41
C VAL A 270 7.31 -8.61 15.74
N SER A 271 6.28 -8.42 14.92
CA SER A 271 4.97 -9.08 15.08
C SER A 271 5.08 -10.60 14.94
N GLY A 272 5.86 -11.10 13.98
CA GLY A 272 6.14 -12.53 13.82
C GLY A 272 6.87 -13.15 15.02
N PHE A 273 7.89 -12.47 15.55
CA PHE A 273 8.60 -12.93 16.75
C PHE A 273 7.70 -12.94 17.99
N ALA A 274 6.80 -11.95 18.12
CA ALA A 274 5.81 -11.94 19.18
C ALA A 274 4.85 -13.13 19.06
N GLY A 275 4.28 -13.35 17.86
CA GLY A 275 3.37 -14.46 17.59
C GLY A 275 3.98 -15.84 17.89
N LYS A 276 5.24 -16.06 17.49
CA LYS A 276 5.98 -17.30 17.81
C LYS A 276 6.09 -17.57 19.30
N ARG A 277 6.37 -16.53 20.10
CA ARG A 277 6.49 -16.65 21.56
C ARG A 277 5.14 -16.90 22.19
N LEU A 278 4.11 -16.14 21.81
CA LEU A 278 2.75 -16.29 22.32
C LEU A 278 2.19 -17.68 22.06
N LYS A 279 2.45 -18.27 20.89
CA LYS A 279 2.07 -19.65 20.56
C LYS A 279 2.56 -20.67 21.60
N LEU A 280 3.69 -20.41 22.26
CA LEU A 280 4.26 -21.30 23.27
C LEU A 280 3.72 -21.04 24.68
N THR A 281 3.17 -19.85 24.94
CA THR A 281 2.79 -19.40 26.30
C THR A 281 1.28 -19.19 26.46
N SER A 282 0.70 -18.29 25.66
CA SER A 282 -0.71 -17.88 25.75
C SER A 282 -1.61 -18.51 24.68
N GLY A 283 -1.03 -19.15 23.66
CA GLY A 283 -1.74 -19.62 22.47
C GLY A 283 -1.60 -18.67 21.29
N LYS A 284 -2.16 -19.06 20.14
CA LYS A 284 -2.09 -18.24 18.93
C LYS A 284 -3.00 -17.03 19.04
N ILE A 285 -2.46 -15.90 18.58
CA ILE A 285 -3.25 -14.69 18.33
C ILE A 285 -4.03 -14.79 17.02
N ALA A 286 -5.07 -13.98 16.87
CA ALA A 286 -5.98 -14.09 15.72
C ALA A 286 -5.30 -13.80 14.38
N ARG A 287 -4.56 -12.69 14.31
CA ARG A 287 -4.08 -12.18 13.02
C ARG A 287 -2.76 -11.44 13.13
N ILE A 288 -1.90 -11.63 12.13
CA ILE A 288 -0.78 -10.74 11.84
C ILE A 288 -0.92 -10.20 10.42
N VAL A 289 -0.82 -8.88 10.26
CA VAL A 289 -0.74 -8.21 8.95
C VAL A 289 0.66 -7.62 8.79
N GLY A 290 1.46 -8.22 7.91
CA GLY A 290 2.79 -7.75 7.52
C GLY A 290 2.72 -6.78 6.34
N LEU A 291 2.98 -5.50 6.58
CA LEU A 291 3.00 -4.45 5.58
C LEU A 291 4.43 -4.27 5.07
N ASP A 292 4.68 -4.74 3.85
CA ASP A 292 5.98 -4.79 3.19
C ASP A 292 7.10 -5.25 4.13
N PRO A 293 7.02 -6.49 4.67
CA PRO A 293 8.01 -6.99 5.62
C PRO A 293 9.42 -6.82 5.04
N ALA A 294 10.39 -6.41 5.86
CA ALA A 294 11.71 -6.05 5.34
C ALA A 294 12.41 -7.25 4.66
N GLY A 295 13.01 -7.04 3.50
CA GLY A 295 13.78 -8.04 2.77
C GLY A 295 15.25 -8.19 3.24
N PRO A 296 16.02 -7.11 3.40
CA PRO A 296 17.43 -7.19 3.79
C PRO A 296 17.60 -7.95 5.12
N LEU A 297 18.49 -8.96 5.13
CA LEU A 297 18.72 -9.88 6.26
C LEU A 297 17.56 -10.87 6.57
N PHE A 298 16.42 -10.80 5.90
CA PHE A 298 15.25 -11.66 6.18
C PHE A 298 14.76 -12.49 4.98
N GLU A 299 15.05 -12.10 3.72
CA GLU A 299 14.56 -12.81 2.51
C GLU A 299 14.73 -14.33 2.56
N ASP A 300 15.95 -14.78 2.85
CA ASP A 300 16.30 -16.19 2.93
C ASP A 300 16.31 -16.73 4.37
N ALA A 301 15.82 -15.94 5.34
CA ALA A 301 15.79 -16.38 6.73
C ALA A 301 14.84 -17.58 6.88
N PRO A 302 15.18 -18.56 7.73
CA PRO A 302 14.27 -19.66 8.05
C PRO A 302 13.03 -19.11 8.78
N ALA A 303 11.94 -19.87 8.80
CA ALA A 303 10.68 -19.46 9.44
C ALA A 303 10.88 -18.95 10.88
N GLY A 304 11.80 -19.54 11.65
CA GLY A 304 12.13 -19.11 13.01
C GLY A 304 12.81 -17.72 13.13
N GLY A 305 13.42 -17.22 12.06
CA GLY A 305 14.20 -15.97 12.02
C GLY A 305 13.50 -14.78 11.37
N ARG A 306 12.21 -14.90 11.02
CA ARG A 306 11.40 -13.84 10.41
C ARG A 306 9.91 -14.05 10.65
N LEU A 307 9.07 -13.16 10.12
CA LEU A 307 7.62 -13.42 10.02
C LEU A 307 7.38 -14.65 9.13
N SER A 308 6.46 -15.52 9.54
CA SER A 308 6.11 -16.74 8.81
C SER A 308 4.68 -17.18 9.04
N LYS A 309 4.13 -17.94 8.08
CA LYS A 309 2.88 -18.67 8.20
C LYS A 309 2.85 -19.46 9.50
N GLY A 310 1.75 -19.33 10.25
CA GLY A 310 1.54 -20.02 11.52
C GLY A 310 2.03 -19.30 12.78
N ASP A 311 2.59 -18.08 12.65
CA ASP A 311 2.87 -17.18 13.78
C ASP A 311 1.60 -16.65 14.45
N ALA A 312 0.47 -16.71 13.73
CA ALA A 312 -0.89 -16.44 14.21
C ALA A 312 -1.84 -17.52 13.67
N ASP A 313 -3.14 -17.38 13.96
CA ASP A 313 -4.18 -18.16 13.27
C ASP A 313 -4.29 -17.76 11.80
N PHE A 314 -4.03 -16.49 11.48
CA PHE A 314 -3.94 -16.00 10.10
C PHE A 314 -2.83 -14.96 9.92
N VAL A 315 -1.99 -15.14 8.92
CA VAL A 315 -0.93 -14.21 8.54
C VAL A 315 -1.19 -13.70 7.12
N MET A 316 -1.41 -12.40 6.97
CA MET A 316 -1.50 -11.72 5.67
C MET A 316 -0.27 -10.84 5.45
N THR A 317 0.29 -10.86 4.26
CA THR A 317 1.39 -9.96 3.87
C THR A 317 1.03 -9.14 2.64
N VAL A 318 1.52 -7.91 2.57
CA VAL A 318 1.35 -7.01 1.42
C VAL A 318 2.73 -6.55 0.96
N HIS A 319 3.08 -6.83 -0.29
CA HIS A 319 4.38 -6.59 -0.89
C HIS A 319 4.29 -5.50 -1.95
N GLY A 320 5.18 -4.52 -1.88
CA GLY A 320 5.20 -3.41 -2.82
C GLY A 320 6.57 -2.85 -3.13
N SER A 321 7.63 -3.27 -2.42
CA SER A 321 9.02 -2.92 -2.74
C SER A 321 9.96 -4.13 -2.77
N ALA A 322 9.47 -5.27 -3.24
CA ALA A 322 10.16 -6.56 -3.19
C ALA A 322 11.02 -6.87 -4.43
N ASP A 323 11.91 -5.94 -4.81
CA ASP A 323 12.83 -6.11 -5.94
C ASP A 323 14.28 -6.47 -5.52
N GLY A 324 14.49 -6.70 -4.22
CA GLY A 324 15.79 -6.97 -3.62
C GLY A 324 16.64 -5.71 -3.43
N VAL A 325 17.47 -5.70 -2.38
CA VAL A 325 18.20 -4.51 -1.93
C VAL A 325 19.13 -3.91 -3.00
N LYS A 326 19.74 -4.76 -3.84
CA LYS A 326 20.62 -4.33 -4.94
C LYS A 326 19.90 -3.55 -6.03
N ASN A 327 18.59 -3.78 -6.17
CA ASN A 327 17.73 -3.04 -7.09
C ASN A 327 16.90 -1.98 -6.35
N GLY A 328 17.27 -1.58 -5.12
CA GLY A 328 16.49 -0.60 -4.37
C GLY A 328 15.19 -1.14 -3.76
N GLY A 329 14.99 -2.46 -3.69
CA GLY A 329 13.89 -3.08 -2.98
C GLY A 329 14.15 -3.19 -1.47
N LEU A 330 13.17 -2.78 -0.65
CA LEU A 330 13.25 -2.87 0.82
C LEU A 330 12.36 -3.98 1.40
N GLY A 331 11.36 -4.43 0.65
CA GLY A 331 10.45 -5.51 1.03
C GLY A 331 10.98 -6.90 0.67
N ILE A 332 10.46 -7.90 1.36
CA ILE A 332 10.69 -9.32 1.08
C ILE A 332 9.86 -9.77 -0.13
N TRP A 333 10.39 -10.62 -0.99
CA TRP A 333 9.66 -11.21 -2.13
C TRP A 333 9.01 -12.55 -1.78
N SER A 334 9.66 -13.33 -0.93
CA SER A 334 9.21 -14.65 -0.51
C SER A 334 7.79 -14.65 0.06
N GLN A 335 7.06 -15.72 -0.21
CA GLN A 335 5.74 -15.95 0.38
C GLN A 335 5.92 -16.35 1.84
N ILE A 336 5.50 -15.49 2.75
CA ILE A 336 5.68 -15.69 4.18
C ILE A 336 4.36 -15.70 4.96
N GLY A 337 3.23 -15.47 4.30
CA GLY A 337 1.90 -15.50 4.91
C GLY A 337 1.10 -16.79 4.65
N ASP A 338 -0.09 -16.82 5.22
CA ASP A 338 -1.20 -17.66 4.73
C ASP A 338 -1.72 -17.15 3.39
N VAL A 339 -1.61 -15.84 3.14
CA VAL A 339 -1.84 -15.19 1.86
C VAL A 339 -0.88 -14.01 1.68
N ASP A 340 -0.33 -13.87 0.48
CA ASP A 340 0.65 -12.84 0.14
C ASP A 340 0.14 -11.99 -1.03
N PHE A 341 -0.13 -10.71 -0.78
CA PHE A 341 -0.64 -9.75 -1.77
C PHE A 341 0.49 -8.93 -2.39
N TYR A 342 0.63 -8.95 -3.71
CA TYR A 342 1.66 -8.22 -4.44
C TYR A 342 1.03 -7.05 -5.22
N ALA A 343 1.22 -5.85 -4.69
CA ALA A 343 0.69 -4.61 -5.27
C ALA A 343 1.46 -4.24 -6.53
N ASN A 344 0.75 -4.08 -7.66
CA ASN A 344 1.31 -3.69 -8.95
C ASN A 344 2.47 -4.60 -9.41
N GLY A 345 2.45 -5.88 -9.03
CA GLY A 345 3.52 -6.84 -9.30
C GLY A 345 4.58 -6.95 -8.20
N GLY A 346 4.41 -6.20 -7.10
CA GLY A 346 5.17 -6.32 -5.86
C GLY A 346 6.45 -5.49 -5.77
N LYS A 347 6.80 -4.72 -6.81
CA LYS A 347 8.13 -4.10 -6.95
C LYS A 347 8.12 -2.58 -7.02
N THR A 348 7.39 -2.03 -7.99
CA THR A 348 7.35 -0.59 -8.26
C THR A 348 5.91 -0.13 -8.25
N GLN A 349 5.64 0.89 -7.45
CA GLN A 349 4.31 1.40 -7.21
C GLN A 349 4.06 2.63 -8.08
N PRO A 350 2.87 2.75 -8.69
CA PRO A 350 2.49 3.95 -9.43
C PRO A 350 2.64 5.23 -8.58
N GLY A 351 3.20 6.28 -9.19
CA GLY A 351 3.48 7.55 -8.51
C GLY A 351 4.80 7.59 -7.74
N CYS A 352 5.52 6.47 -7.62
CA CYS A 352 6.90 6.43 -7.14
C CYS A 352 7.81 6.35 -8.38
N GLY A 353 8.54 7.42 -8.73
CA GLY A 353 9.30 7.56 -9.98
C GLY A 353 10.13 6.32 -10.38
N HIS A 354 10.30 6.08 -11.69
CA HIS A 354 11.03 4.92 -12.19
C HIS A 354 12.53 5.03 -11.91
N MET A 355 13.09 4.10 -11.12
CA MET A 355 14.51 4.11 -10.70
C MET A 355 15.50 4.35 -11.85
N ILE A 356 15.24 3.81 -13.05
CA ILE A 356 16.15 3.92 -14.21
C ILE A 356 16.00 5.27 -14.95
N SER A 357 14.79 5.83 -15.10
CA SER A 357 14.62 7.13 -15.77
C SER A 357 15.15 8.27 -14.91
N THR A 358 14.91 8.20 -13.60
CA THR A 358 15.50 9.16 -12.65
C THR A 358 17.02 9.01 -12.57
N ALA A 359 17.61 7.81 -12.60
CA ALA A 359 19.07 7.68 -12.54
C ALA A 359 19.80 8.37 -13.71
N ILE A 360 19.28 8.26 -14.94
CA ILE A 360 19.88 8.88 -16.13
C ILE A 360 19.60 10.40 -16.16
N GLU A 361 18.39 10.84 -15.80
CA GLU A 361 18.07 12.27 -15.69
C GLU A 361 18.81 12.96 -14.53
N ASN A 362 19.03 12.26 -13.42
CA ASN A 362 19.70 12.79 -12.23
C ASN A 362 21.22 12.79 -12.37
N LEU A 363 21.80 11.90 -13.18
CA LEU A 363 23.19 12.02 -13.62
C LEU A 363 23.42 13.30 -14.43
N LEU A 364 22.42 13.70 -15.23
CA LEU A 364 22.44 14.95 -16.00
C LEU A 364 22.11 16.19 -15.16
N LYS A 365 21.35 16.03 -14.05
CA LYS A 365 20.93 17.13 -13.15
C LYS A 365 21.68 17.21 -11.81
N LEU A 366 22.64 16.31 -11.54
CA LEU A 366 23.37 16.16 -10.26
C LEU A 366 22.46 16.04 -9.02
N ASP A 367 21.27 15.45 -9.16
CA ASP A 367 20.31 15.30 -8.05
C ASP A 367 20.32 13.87 -7.47
N PHE A 368 21.22 13.64 -6.50
CA PHE A 368 21.37 12.35 -5.83
C PHE A 368 20.29 12.06 -4.76
N LYS A 369 19.31 12.95 -4.53
CA LYS A 369 18.25 12.76 -3.50
C LYS A 369 17.01 12.02 -4.01
N ALA A 370 16.69 12.13 -5.29
CA ALA A 370 15.43 11.61 -5.84
C ALA A 370 15.36 10.07 -5.94
N VAL A 371 16.49 9.36 -6.03
CA VAL A 371 16.50 7.88 -6.10
C VAL A 371 16.12 7.24 -4.74
N PRO A 372 16.72 7.66 -3.61
CA PRO A 372 16.29 7.19 -2.29
C PRO A 372 14.82 7.51 -1.94
N GLU A 373 14.29 8.66 -2.37
CA GLU A 373 12.89 9.03 -2.13
C GLU A 373 11.91 8.12 -2.88
N ALA A 374 12.22 7.75 -4.13
CA ALA A 374 11.41 6.80 -4.89
C ALA A 374 11.37 5.40 -4.24
N ILE A 375 12.50 4.95 -3.69
CA ILE A 375 12.60 3.68 -2.96
C ILE A 375 11.71 3.70 -1.72
N GLN A 376 11.82 4.76 -0.91
CA GLN A 376 10.99 4.90 0.27
C GLN A 376 9.49 5.02 -0.07
N CYS A 377 9.17 5.69 -1.18
CA CYS A 377 7.80 5.78 -1.69
C CYS A 377 7.21 4.39 -1.95
N ASN A 378 7.94 3.50 -2.67
CA ASN A 378 7.48 2.14 -2.94
C ASN A 378 7.22 1.37 -1.64
N HIS A 379 8.10 1.52 -0.65
CA HIS A 379 7.98 0.85 0.63
C HIS A 379 6.74 1.32 1.42
N ASN A 380 6.55 2.64 1.53
CA ASN A 380 5.46 3.27 2.28
C ASN A 380 4.06 3.03 1.69
N ARG A 381 3.95 2.73 0.39
CA ARG A 381 2.65 2.47 -0.26
C ARG A 381 1.85 1.35 0.39
N ASN A 382 2.52 0.34 0.93
CA ASN A 382 1.88 -0.87 1.44
C ASN A 382 1.04 -0.60 2.69
N TRP A 383 1.52 0.25 3.60
CA TRP A 383 0.69 0.65 4.74
C TRP A 383 -0.48 1.53 4.30
N MET A 384 -0.33 2.35 3.25
CA MET A 384 -1.44 3.14 2.71
C MET A 384 -2.52 2.26 2.08
N TYR A 385 -2.15 1.21 1.35
CA TYR A 385 -3.13 0.33 0.70
C TYR A 385 -4.02 -0.37 1.72
N VAL A 386 -3.45 -0.91 2.79
CA VAL A 386 -4.24 -1.54 3.86
C VAL A 386 -5.04 -0.51 4.65
N LEU A 387 -4.51 0.69 4.90
CA LEU A 387 -5.26 1.78 5.53
C LEU A 387 -6.52 2.15 4.71
N GLN A 388 -6.41 2.15 3.38
CA GLN A 388 -7.54 2.46 2.50
C GLN A 388 -8.62 1.37 2.53
N THR A 389 -8.31 0.14 2.93
CA THR A 389 -9.32 -0.93 3.08
C THR A 389 -10.29 -0.71 4.24
N PHE A 390 -10.00 0.23 5.15
CA PHE A 390 -10.97 0.63 6.17
C PHE A 390 -12.13 1.45 5.60
N ASP A 391 -11.97 2.04 4.41
CA ASP A 391 -13.05 2.64 3.64
C ASP A 391 -13.82 1.54 2.87
N PRO A 392 -15.11 1.31 3.16
CA PRO A 392 -15.89 0.28 2.47
C PRO A 392 -16.07 0.53 0.97
N LEU A 393 -15.86 1.76 0.50
CA LEU A 393 -15.90 2.08 -0.93
C LEU A 393 -14.60 1.69 -1.63
N CYS A 394 -13.52 1.44 -0.90
CA CYS A 394 -12.25 1.05 -1.48
C CYS A 394 -12.02 -0.46 -1.40
N ALA A 395 -12.40 -1.16 -2.47
CA ALA A 395 -12.04 -2.56 -2.67
C ALA A 395 -10.78 -2.66 -3.52
N TRP A 396 -9.92 -3.62 -3.19
CA TRP A 396 -8.71 -3.97 -3.94
C TRP A 396 -8.80 -5.40 -4.47
N PRO A 397 -9.55 -5.61 -5.54
CA PRO A 397 -9.80 -6.95 -6.00
C PRO A 397 -8.50 -7.55 -6.54
N ALA A 398 -8.12 -8.72 -6.03
CA ALA A 398 -6.88 -9.41 -6.35
C ALA A 398 -7.14 -10.66 -7.22
N VAL A 399 -6.08 -11.19 -7.82
CA VAL A 399 -6.13 -12.37 -8.69
C VAL A 399 -5.07 -13.37 -8.20
N PRO A 400 -5.44 -14.62 -7.86
CA PRO A 400 -4.47 -15.66 -7.55
C PRO A 400 -3.69 -16.00 -8.81
N CYS A 401 -2.37 -15.94 -8.74
CA CYS A 401 -1.51 -16.24 -9.88
C CYS A 401 -0.09 -16.56 -9.42
N ASP A 402 0.67 -17.31 -10.21
CA ASP A 402 2.08 -17.63 -9.94
C ASP A 402 3.01 -16.44 -10.18
N ALA A 403 2.71 -15.64 -11.21
CA ALA A 403 3.50 -14.51 -11.64
C ALA A 403 2.64 -13.37 -12.21
N TYR A 404 3.05 -12.13 -11.95
CA TYR A 404 2.33 -10.94 -12.41
C TYR A 404 2.21 -10.81 -13.94
N PRO A 405 3.21 -11.18 -14.77
CA PRO A 405 3.04 -11.21 -16.22
C PRO A 405 1.89 -12.13 -16.67
N ASN A 406 1.61 -13.21 -15.94
CA ASN A 406 0.50 -14.12 -16.26
C ASN A 406 -0.86 -13.48 -15.93
N VAL A 407 -0.92 -12.61 -14.91
CA VAL A 407 -2.09 -11.75 -14.66
C VAL A 407 -2.30 -10.78 -15.83
N ARG A 408 -1.22 -10.14 -16.31
CA ARG A 408 -1.27 -9.21 -17.45
C ARG A 408 -1.65 -9.90 -18.76
N ALA A 409 -1.12 -11.09 -18.99
CA ALA A 409 -1.41 -11.94 -20.15
C ALA A 409 -2.78 -12.65 -20.02
N ARG A 410 -3.45 -12.54 -18.87
CA ARG A 410 -4.77 -13.16 -18.59
C ARG A 410 -4.75 -14.68 -18.60
N ALA A 411 -3.59 -15.27 -18.31
CA ALA A 411 -3.46 -16.70 -18.10
C ALA A 411 -4.05 -17.13 -16.73
N CYS A 412 -4.23 -16.18 -15.81
CA CYS A 412 -4.88 -16.39 -14.52
C CYS A 412 -6.27 -15.75 -14.51
N HIS A 413 -7.23 -16.43 -13.88
CA HIS A 413 -8.61 -15.99 -13.73
C HIS A 413 -9.02 -15.91 -12.27
N ARG A 414 -10.02 -15.07 -11.97
CA ARG A 414 -10.73 -15.17 -10.71
C ARG A 414 -11.55 -16.43 -10.64
N LEU A 415 -11.59 -17.02 -9.46
CA LEU A 415 -12.53 -18.09 -9.15
C LEU A 415 -13.89 -17.41 -8.91
N ALA A 416 -14.77 -17.47 -9.91
CA ALA A 416 -16.21 -17.13 -9.92
C ALA A 416 -16.69 -15.77 -9.30
N PRO A 417 -17.82 -15.19 -9.77
CA PRO A 417 -18.33 -13.89 -9.28
C PRO A 417 -18.89 -13.90 -7.84
N THR A 418 -19.01 -15.07 -7.21
CA THR A 418 -19.67 -15.25 -5.90
C THR A 418 -18.74 -15.09 -4.70
N ASP A 419 -17.43 -15.14 -4.89
CA ASP A 419 -16.50 -15.00 -3.78
C ASP A 419 -16.17 -13.52 -3.61
N GLN A 420 -16.93 -12.83 -2.75
CA GLN A 420 -16.61 -11.48 -2.23
C GLN A 420 -15.22 -11.41 -1.54
N ASP A 421 -14.47 -12.51 -1.52
CA ASP A 421 -13.34 -12.80 -0.66
C ASP A 421 -11.98 -12.76 -1.36
N GLN A 422 -11.90 -12.38 -2.64
CA GLN A 422 -10.62 -12.23 -3.35
C GLN A 422 -10.20 -10.75 -3.48
N ALA A 423 -10.33 -9.97 -2.41
CA ALA A 423 -9.84 -8.60 -2.36
C ALA A 423 -8.91 -8.38 -1.17
N LEU A 424 -7.90 -7.53 -1.33
CA LEU A 424 -7.11 -7.07 -0.19
C LEU A 424 -8.06 -6.32 0.77
N SER A 425 -8.11 -6.80 2.01
CA SER A 425 -8.89 -6.21 3.09
C SER A 425 -8.22 -6.50 4.42
N PHE A 426 -8.21 -5.52 5.33
CA PHE A 426 -7.82 -5.79 6.71
C PHE A 426 -8.69 -6.87 7.37
N TYR A 427 -9.96 -7.01 6.97
CA TYR A 427 -10.93 -7.96 7.53
C TYR A 427 -11.09 -9.25 6.70
N LEU A 428 -10.12 -9.60 5.88
CA LEU A 428 -10.17 -10.80 5.04
C LEU A 428 -10.33 -12.07 5.90
N ASN A 429 -11.43 -12.79 5.73
CA ASN A 429 -11.76 -13.98 6.54
C ASN A 429 -11.75 -15.29 5.75
N ASN A 430 -11.89 -15.21 4.43
CA ASN A 430 -11.76 -16.34 3.52
C ASN A 430 -10.60 -16.05 2.58
N TRP A 431 -9.70 -17.00 2.38
CA TRP A 431 -8.58 -16.84 1.46
C TRP A 431 -8.22 -18.17 0.80
N PRO A 432 -7.77 -18.15 -0.46
CA PRO A 432 -7.18 -19.33 -1.07
C PRO A 432 -5.85 -19.59 -0.37
N SER A 433 -5.77 -20.72 0.35
CA SER A 433 -4.63 -21.06 1.21
C SER A 433 -3.29 -21.01 0.47
N SER A 434 -2.30 -20.30 1.03
CA SER A 434 -0.93 -20.19 0.51
C SER A 434 -0.85 -19.72 -0.95
N SER A 435 -1.58 -18.65 -1.26
CA SER A 435 -1.66 -18.09 -2.61
C SER A 435 -0.93 -16.75 -2.73
N LYS A 436 -0.18 -16.58 -3.82
CA LYS A 436 0.20 -15.26 -4.32
C LYS A 436 -1.00 -14.60 -4.97
N MET A 437 -1.38 -13.45 -4.44
CA MET A 437 -2.48 -12.63 -4.90
C MET A 437 -1.94 -11.36 -5.52
N PHE A 438 -2.30 -11.03 -6.76
CA PHE A 438 -1.87 -9.79 -7.39
C PHE A 438 -3.04 -8.81 -7.53
N PHE A 439 -2.81 -7.56 -7.19
CA PHE A 439 -3.77 -6.48 -7.37
C PHE A 439 -3.07 -5.25 -7.93
N ASP A 440 -3.81 -4.41 -8.65
CA ASP A 440 -3.26 -3.14 -9.15
C ASP A 440 -3.84 -1.97 -8.37
N THR A 441 -3.03 -0.93 -8.21
CA THR A 441 -3.41 0.35 -7.62
C THR A 441 -3.14 1.50 -8.57
N ASN A 442 -3.66 2.69 -8.27
CA ASN A 442 -3.21 3.92 -8.91
C ASN A 442 -2.08 4.57 -8.11
N GLY A 443 -1.42 5.55 -8.73
CA GLY A 443 -0.69 6.56 -7.97
C GLY A 443 -1.72 7.50 -7.34
N PRO A 444 -1.49 8.01 -6.13
CA PRO A 444 -2.39 8.96 -5.51
C PRO A 444 -2.50 10.16 -6.43
N ALA A 445 -3.71 10.44 -6.89
CA ALA A 445 -3.99 11.57 -7.76
C ALA A 445 -5.02 12.46 -7.06
N GLY A 446 -4.72 13.76 -6.99
CA GLY A 446 -5.63 14.77 -6.47
C GLY A 446 -5.59 14.96 -4.93
N PRO A 447 -6.38 15.90 -4.41
CA PRO A 447 -6.34 16.37 -3.03
C PRO A 447 -6.75 15.32 -1.97
N SER A 448 -7.35 14.19 -2.39
CA SER A 448 -7.73 13.10 -1.48
C SER A 448 -6.58 12.14 -1.16
N GLY A 449 -5.48 12.15 -1.90
CA GLY A 449 -4.34 11.24 -1.70
C GLY A 449 -4.69 9.74 -1.81
N SER A 450 -5.90 9.41 -2.29
CA SER A 450 -6.39 8.05 -2.36
C SER A 450 -5.74 7.32 -3.53
N ALA A 451 -5.16 6.15 -3.26
CA ALA A 451 -4.67 5.28 -4.33
C ALA A 451 -5.83 4.49 -4.95
N CYS A 452 -7.00 4.51 -4.33
CA CYS A 452 -8.15 3.67 -4.65
C CYS A 452 -8.50 3.70 -6.13
N ALA A 453 -8.60 2.51 -6.72
CA ALA A 453 -8.85 2.35 -8.13
C ALA A 453 -9.74 1.14 -8.40
N TYR A 454 -10.79 1.34 -9.18
CA TYR A 454 -11.64 0.28 -9.68
C TYR A 454 -11.04 -0.26 -10.97
N GLN A 455 -10.66 -1.54 -11.00
CA GLN A 455 -10.36 -2.18 -12.27
C GLN A 455 -11.66 -2.42 -13.05
N VAL A 456 -11.70 -1.89 -14.27
CA VAL A 456 -12.84 -2.03 -15.17
C VAL A 456 -12.39 -2.56 -16.52
N LYS A 457 -13.20 -3.44 -17.10
CA LYS A 457 -13.01 -3.93 -18.46
C LYS A 457 -13.86 -3.08 -19.40
N VAL A 458 -13.22 -2.27 -20.24
CA VAL A 458 -13.87 -1.57 -21.34
C VAL A 458 -13.81 -2.46 -22.59
N THR A 459 -14.94 -2.75 -23.20
CA THR A 459 -15.03 -3.53 -24.43
C THR A 459 -15.52 -2.60 -25.55
N ILE A 460 -14.75 -2.51 -26.63
CA ILE A 460 -15.07 -1.71 -27.82
C ILE A 460 -15.39 -2.71 -28.94
N MET A 461 -16.61 -2.69 -29.44
CA MET A 461 -17.06 -3.55 -30.54
C MET A 461 -17.10 -2.76 -31.83
N SER A 462 -16.37 -3.20 -32.85
CA SER A 462 -16.48 -2.62 -34.19
C SER A 462 -17.73 -3.13 -34.91
N SER A 463 -18.28 -2.31 -35.79
CA SER A 463 -19.35 -2.73 -36.71
C SER A 463 -18.78 -3.70 -37.75
N LYS A 464 -19.64 -4.56 -38.31
CA LYS A 464 -19.26 -5.53 -39.35
C LYS A 464 -18.77 -4.86 -40.64
N VAL A 465 -19.20 -3.61 -40.86
CA VAL A 465 -18.80 -2.78 -42.00
C VAL A 465 -17.58 -1.92 -41.72
N SER A 466 -17.02 -1.98 -40.50
CA SER A 466 -15.83 -1.20 -40.16
C SER A 466 -14.63 -1.60 -40.99
N THR A 467 -13.78 -0.63 -41.28
CA THR A 467 -12.42 -0.86 -41.77
C THR A 467 -11.57 -1.56 -40.69
N ILE A 468 -10.46 -2.19 -41.11
CA ILE A 468 -9.54 -2.86 -40.19
C ILE A 468 -8.66 -1.81 -39.50
N GLY A 469 -8.90 -1.62 -38.20
CA GLY A 469 -8.11 -0.73 -37.37
C GLY A 469 -6.90 -1.42 -36.74
N ARG A 470 -5.76 -0.71 -36.72
CA ARG A 470 -4.66 -1.03 -35.81
C ARG A 470 -4.12 0.24 -35.16
N GLY A 471 -3.92 0.25 -33.85
CA GLY A 471 -3.41 1.42 -33.13
C GLY A 471 -3.67 1.38 -31.63
N ASN A 472 -3.26 2.42 -30.92
CA ASN A 472 -3.44 2.50 -29.48
C ASN A 472 -4.80 3.11 -29.15
N PHE A 473 -5.43 2.63 -28.08
CA PHE A 473 -6.66 3.20 -27.55
C PHE A 473 -6.39 3.80 -26.18
N SER A 474 -6.89 5.01 -25.95
CA SER A 474 -6.86 5.67 -24.65
C SER A 474 -8.28 6.00 -24.21
N VAL A 475 -8.53 5.95 -22.91
CA VAL A 475 -9.86 6.22 -22.35
C VAL A 475 -9.81 7.16 -21.16
N VAL A 476 -10.86 7.96 -21.01
CA VAL A 476 -11.12 8.83 -19.85
C VAL A 476 -12.54 8.56 -19.37
N PHE A 477 -12.70 8.37 -18.06
CA PHE A 477 -14.02 8.23 -17.43
C PHE A 477 -14.48 9.57 -16.87
N VAL A 478 -15.78 9.85 -16.99
CA VAL A 478 -16.41 11.03 -16.42
C VAL A 478 -17.50 10.60 -15.45
N ASP A 479 -17.44 11.11 -14.23
CA ASP A 479 -18.38 10.78 -13.17
C ASP A 479 -19.73 11.53 -13.30
N HIS A 480 -20.62 11.34 -12.32
CA HIS A 480 -21.93 12.00 -12.28
C HIS A 480 -21.85 13.52 -12.10
N ASN A 481 -20.76 14.04 -11.55
CA ASN A 481 -20.52 15.47 -11.34
C ASN A 481 -19.85 16.13 -12.55
N GLY A 482 -19.47 15.34 -13.57
CA GLY A 482 -18.76 15.85 -14.75
C GLY A 482 -17.24 15.94 -14.56
N VAL A 483 -16.69 15.38 -13.48
CA VAL A 483 -15.24 15.36 -13.24
C VAL A 483 -14.60 14.28 -14.11
N GLU A 484 -13.61 14.68 -14.90
CA GLU A 484 -12.82 13.77 -15.75
C GLU A 484 -11.70 13.11 -14.94
N ALA A 485 -11.58 11.79 -15.09
CA ALA A 485 -10.43 11.04 -14.59
C ALA A 485 -9.15 11.34 -15.41
N THR A 486 -7.98 11.01 -14.86
CA THR A 486 -6.73 11.04 -15.64
C THR A 486 -6.81 10.08 -16.84
N PRO A 487 -6.31 10.47 -18.03
CA PRO A 487 -6.35 9.61 -19.21
C PRO A 487 -5.52 8.34 -19.03
N TYR A 488 -6.10 7.19 -19.37
CA TYR A 488 -5.40 5.91 -19.38
C TYR A 488 -5.03 5.54 -20.80
N VAL A 489 -3.72 5.41 -21.06
CA VAL A 489 -3.17 4.94 -22.33
C VAL A 489 -3.01 3.42 -22.26
N ILE A 490 -3.53 2.70 -23.26
CA ILE A 490 -3.48 1.24 -23.27
C ILE A 490 -2.75 0.74 -24.51
N ALA A 491 -1.72 -0.06 -24.26
CA ALA A 491 -1.12 -0.96 -25.24
C ALA A 491 -1.96 -2.25 -25.28
N HIS A 492 -3.01 -2.27 -26.10
CA HIS A 492 -3.54 -3.52 -26.64
C HIS A 492 -2.62 -3.92 -27.82
N ASP A 493 -2.74 -5.13 -28.39
CA ASP A 493 -2.07 -5.52 -29.66
C ASP A 493 -2.39 -4.57 -30.87
N GLY A 494 -3.25 -3.61 -30.59
CA GLY A 494 -3.73 -2.51 -31.37
C GLY A 494 -4.82 -2.89 -32.36
N ARG A 495 -5.09 -4.17 -32.58
CA ARG A 495 -5.96 -4.64 -33.65
C ARG A 495 -7.42 -4.60 -33.25
N LEU A 496 -8.25 -3.96 -34.08
CA LEU A 496 -9.70 -4.02 -34.02
C LEU A 496 -10.26 -4.34 -35.42
N PRO A 497 -10.35 -5.63 -35.80
CA PRO A 497 -10.94 -6.04 -37.07
C PRO A 497 -12.45 -5.74 -37.12
N ALA A 498 -13.02 -5.68 -38.33
CA ALA A 498 -14.46 -5.51 -38.54
C ALA A 498 -15.31 -6.58 -37.84
N GLY A 499 -16.38 -6.17 -37.17
CA GLY A 499 -17.30 -7.05 -36.45
C GLY A 499 -16.70 -7.79 -35.25
N LYS A 500 -15.51 -7.39 -34.79
CA LYS A 500 -14.83 -7.97 -33.64
C LYS A 500 -14.83 -6.99 -32.47
N GLN A 501 -14.50 -7.50 -31.29
CA GLN A 501 -14.35 -6.69 -30.10
C GLN A 501 -12.88 -6.62 -29.71
N ALA A 502 -12.43 -5.43 -29.33
CA ALA A 502 -11.25 -5.24 -28.51
C ALA A 502 -11.71 -5.04 -27.07
N PHE A 503 -10.85 -5.40 -26.14
CA PHE A 503 -11.06 -5.08 -24.73
C PHE A 503 -9.90 -4.24 -24.23
N LEU A 504 -10.12 -3.53 -23.15
CA LEU A 504 -9.19 -2.66 -22.49
C LEU A 504 -9.39 -2.89 -21.00
N LEU A 505 -8.36 -3.36 -20.29
CA LEU A 505 -8.41 -3.40 -18.83
C LEU A 505 -7.86 -2.07 -18.32
N VAL A 506 -8.73 -1.28 -17.71
CA VAL A 506 -8.46 0.09 -17.30
C VAL A 506 -8.58 0.18 -15.79
N ARG A 507 -7.79 1.06 -15.18
CA ARG A 507 -8.01 1.47 -13.79
C ARG A 507 -8.89 2.71 -13.83
N SER A 508 -9.89 2.82 -12.95
CA SER A 508 -10.78 3.97 -12.87
C SER A 508 -10.72 4.53 -11.45
N PRO A 509 -10.49 5.83 -11.24
CA PRO A 509 -10.67 6.44 -9.93
C PRO A 509 -12.16 6.63 -9.59
N VAL A 510 -13.02 6.51 -10.60
CA VAL A 510 -14.49 6.61 -10.48
C VAL A 510 -15.08 5.22 -10.32
N MET A 511 -15.97 5.05 -9.33
CA MET A 511 -16.70 3.80 -9.13
C MET A 511 -17.46 3.41 -10.42
N PRO A 512 -17.45 2.14 -10.88
CA PRO A 512 -17.99 1.77 -12.18
C PRO A 512 -19.47 2.12 -12.37
N SER A 513 -20.27 2.03 -11.30
CA SER A 513 -21.68 2.44 -11.27
C SER A 513 -21.88 3.96 -11.41
N SER A 514 -20.92 4.77 -10.96
CA SER A 514 -20.94 6.23 -11.03
C SER A 514 -20.42 6.81 -12.34
N ILE A 515 -19.86 5.98 -13.23
CA ILE A 515 -19.38 6.43 -14.55
C ILE A 515 -20.58 6.76 -15.43
N ARG A 516 -20.64 8.01 -15.91
CA ARG A 516 -21.71 8.50 -16.78
C ARG A 516 -21.28 8.64 -18.24
N LYS A 517 -20.03 9.03 -18.47
CA LYS A 517 -19.48 9.16 -19.83
C LYS A 517 -18.12 8.48 -19.93
N ILE A 518 -17.79 8.07 -21.14
CA ILE A 518 -16.45 7.61 -21.52
C ILE A 518 -15.97 8.44 -22.70
N LYS A 519 -14.74 8.94 -22.62
CA LYS A 519 -14.04 9.53 -23.77
C LYS A 519 -13.06 8.49 -24.29
N ILE A 520 -13.02 8.31 -25.61
CA ILE A 520 -12.14 7.35 -26.27
C ILE A 520 -11.30 8.11 -27.30
N LEU A 521 -10.00 7.84 -27.28
CA LEU A 521 -9.03 8.30 -28.27
C LEU A 521 -8.45 7.07 -28.96
N TYR A 522 -8.47 7.06 -30.28
CA TYR A 522 -7.77 6.08 -31.10
C TYR A 522 -6.57 6.76 -31.75
N HIS A 523 -5.38 6.21 -31.59
CA HIS A 523 -4.19 6.66 -32.29
C HIS A 523 -3.80 5.58 -33.29
N ARG A 524 -4.06 5.82 -34.58
CA ARG A 524 -3.76 4.85 -35.64
C ARG A 524 -2.26 4.53 -35.69
N LEU A 525 -1.94 3.28 -35.96
CA LEU A 525 -0.57 2.87 -36.24
C LEU A 525 -0.25 3.18 -37.70
N CYS A 526 0.84 3.89 -37.95
CA CYS A 526 1.38 4.09 -39.29
C CYS A 526 2.79 3.50 -39.34
N GLN A 527 3.05 2.65 -40.34
CA GLN A 527 4.39 2.22 -40.74
C GLN A 527 4.77 2.94 -42.03
N PRO A 528 6.07 3.04 -42.40
CA PRO A 528 6.52 3.84 -43.54
C PRO A 528 5.74 3.61 -44.84
N ASP A 529 5.29 2.37 -45.09
CA ASP A 529 4.58 1.99 -46.32
C ASP A 529 3.09 1.64 -46.11
N VAL A 530 2.60 1.61 -44.86
CA VAL A 530 1.23 1.16 -44.53
C VAL A 530 0.65 1.97 -43.37
N CYS A 531 -0.44 2.69 -43.64
CA CYS A 531 -1.25 3.33 -42.61
C CYS A 531 -2.57 2.56 -42.43
N TYR A 532 -2.92 2.24 -41.18
CA TYR A 532 -4.21 1.65 -40.87
C TYR A 532 -5.32 2.71 -40.92
N ALA A 533 -6.58 2.26 -40.90
CA ALA A 533 -7.73 3.11 -41.14
C ALA A 533 -7.78 4.33 -40.20
N ASP A 534 -8.09 5.49 -40.78
CA ASP A 534 -8.21 6.75 -40.05
C ASP A 534 -9.51 6.84 -39.23
N THR A 535 -10.52 6.08 -39.63
CA THR A 535 -11.83 6.06 -39.00
C THR A 535 -12.27 4.62 -38.82
N LEU A 536 -12.73 4.29 -37.62
CA LEU A 536 -13.31 2.98 -37.27
C LEU A 536 -14.78 3.14 -36.95
N ASN A 537 -15.65 2.33 -37.55
CA ASN A 537 -17.07 2.29 -37.21
C ASN A 537 -17.25 1.43 -35.96
N ILE A 538 -17.66 2.04 -34.86
CA ILE A 538 -17.86 1.38 -33.57
C ILE A 538 -19.34 1.15 -33.35
N LYS A 539 -19.70 -0.08 -33.01
CA LYS A 539 -21.08 -0.51 -32.76
C LYS A 539 -21.52 -0.29 -31.32
N SER A 540 -20.61 -0.53 -30.38
CA SER A 540 -20.91 -0.38 -28.96
C SER A 540 -19.66 -0.31 -28.11
N VAL A 541 -19.80 0.32 -26.95
CA VAL A 541 -18.82 0.31 -25.87
C VAL A 541 -19.49 -0.17 -24.60
N ALA A 542 -18.87 -1.12 -23.90
CA ALA A 542 -19.35 -1.61 -22.62
C ALA A 542 -18.26 -1.46 -21.56
N VAL A 543 -18.64 -0.99 -20.38
CA VAL A 543 -17.81 -1.02 -19.18
C VAL A 543 -18.34 -2.13 -18.30
N ALA A 544 -17.47 -3.07 -17.95
CA ALA A 544 -17.77 -4.20 -17.10
C ALA A 544 -16.85 -4.23 -15.89
N THR A 545 -17.29 -4.89 -14.83
CA THR A 545 -16.39 -5.36 -13.77
C THR A 545 -15.39 -6.34 -14.36
N ILE A 546 -14.29 -6.59 -13.65
CA ILE A 546 -13.33 -7.63 -14.01
C ILE A 546 -13.90 -9.06 -13.96
N SER A 547 -15.03 -9.25 -13.28
CA SER A 547 -15.80 -10.50 -13.32
C SER A 547 -16.64 -10.64 -14.61
N ASN A 548 -16.54 -9.67 -15.53
CA ASN A 548 -17.31 -9.53 -16.78
C ASN A 548 -18.78 -9.13 -16.61
N ASP A 549 -19.18 -8.63 -15.43
CA ASP A 549 -20.51 -8.07 -15.24
C ASP A 549 -20.57 -6.70 -15.90
N VAL A 550 -21.31 -6.57 -17.00
CA VAL A 550 -21.49 -5.29 -17.69
C VAL A 550 -22.31 -4.36 -16.80
N VAL A 551 -21.69 -3.27 -16.36
CA VAL A 551 -22.31 -2.27 -15.48
C VAL A 551 -22.83 -1.06 -16.24
N LYS A 552 -22.18 -0.73 -17.38
CA LYS A 552 -22.57 0.40 -18.22
C LYS A 552 -22.34 0.08 -19.69
N SER A 553 -23.17 0.59 -20.59
CA SER A 553 -22.87 0.51 -22.03
C SER A 553 -23.43 1.67 -22.85
N SER A 554 -22.86 1.86 -24.04
CA SER A 554 -23.34 2.72 -25.11
C SER A 554 -23.48 1.87 -26.37
N CYS A 555 -24.65 1.95 -27.03
CA CYS A 555 -25.07 1.02 -28.08
C CYS A 555 -25.46 1.71 -29.39
N ALA A 556 -25.05 2.96 -29.60
CA ALA A 556 -25.23 3.65 -30.87
C ALA A 556 -24.10 3.23 -31.83
N GLU A 557 -24.31 3.29 -33.14
CA GLU A 557 -23.17 3.23 -34.07
C GLU A 557 -22.56 4.64 -34.22
N TRP A 558 -21.24 4.73 -34.26
CA TRP A 558 -20.54 6.00 -34.50
C TRP A 558 -19.16 5.77 -35.13
N ASP A 559 -18.60 6.86 -35.65
CA ASP A 559 -17.26 6.90 -36.20
C ASP A 559 -16.25 7.38 -35.17
N LEU A 560 -15.22 6.56 -34.95
CA LEU A 560 -14.06 6.87 -34.11
C LEU A 560 -12.91 7.28 -35.02
N THR A 561 -12.65 8.58 -35.11
CA THR A 561 -11.57 9.15 -35.93
C THR A 561 -10.25 9.16 -35.15
N SER A 562 -9.15 8.87 -35.84
CA SER A 562 -7.81 8.90 -35.26
C SER A 562 -7.50 10.28 -34.70
N ASP A 563 -6.81 10.32 -33.56
CA ASP A 563 -6.27 11.52 -32.92
C ASP A 563 -7.33 12.51 -32.42
N VAL A 564 -8.60 12.08 -32.35
CA VAL A 564 -9.72 12.87 -31.83
C VAL A 564 -10.33 12.17 -30.60
N TRP A 565 -10.62 12.95 -29.56
CA TRP A 565 -11.38 12.46 -28.41
C TRP A 565 -12.88 12.41 -28.73
N HIS A 566 -13.46 11.22 -28.69
CA HIS A 566 -14.90 11.02 -28.84
C HIS A 566 -15.54 10.75 -27.48
N THR A 567 -16.57 11.51 -27.12
CA THR A 567 -17.28 11.37 -25.83
C THR A 567 -18.60 10.63 -26.03
N LEU A 568 -18.85 9.62 -25.21
CA LEU A 568 -20.02 8.76 -25.29
C LEU A 568 -20.74 8.73 -23.94
N ASP A 569 -22.05 8.93 -23.96
CA ASP A 569 -22.90 8.70 -22.79
C ASP A 569 -23.08 7.21 -22.56
N LEU A 570 -22.96 6.80 -21.30
CA LEU A 570 -23.12 5.42 -20.84
C LEU A 570 -24.42 5.25 -20.05
N ARG A 571 -25.08 4.11 -20.22
CA ARG A 571 -26.35 3.76 -19.57
C ARG A 571 -26.23 2.44 -18.81
N ASP A 572 -27.09 2.24 -17.81
CA ASP A 572 -27.13 1.01 -16.98
C ASP A 572 -27.63 -0.25 -17.72
N THR A 573 -28.07 -0.10 -18.96
CA THR A 573 -28.57 -1.22 -19.78
C THR A 573 -27.45 -1.87 -20.55
N THR A 574 -27.45 -3.19 -20.67
CA THR A 574 -26.63 -3.92 -21.66
C THR A 574 -27.20 -3.76 -23.06
N CYS A 575 -26.35 -3.58 -24.07
CA CYS A 575 -26.79 -3.62 -25.47
C CYS A 575 -27.53 -4.93 -25.74
N LYS A 576 -28.82 -4.83 -26.09
CA LYS A 576 -29.64 -6.02 -26.42
C LYS A 576 -28.95 -6.77 -27.55
N LYS A 577 -28.74 -8.08 -27.40
CA LYS A 577 -28.46 -8.92 -28.57
C LYS A 577 -29.65 -8.78 -29.51
N PRO A 578 -29.45 -8.59 -30.83
CA PRO A 578 -30.56 -8.74 -31.77
C PRO A 578 -31.12 -10.15 -31.55
N SER A 579 -32.35 -10.24 -31.09
CA SER A 579 -33.07 -11.52 -31.09
C SER A 579 -33.40 -11.85 -32.53
N ALA A 580 -33.24 -13.09 -32.96
CA ALA A 580 -33.64 -13.53 -34.32
C ALA A 580 -35.10 -13.16 -34.68
N TRP A 581 -35.93 -12.88 -33.66
CA TRP A 581 -37.29 -12.37 -33.78
C TRP A 581 -37.41 -10.93 -34.31
N SER A 582 -36.45 -10.03 -34.06
CA SER A 582 -36.53 -8.65 -34.58
C SER A 582 -36.27 -8.63 -36.08
N ASP A 583 -35.34 -9.45 -36.56
CA ASP A 583 -35.03 -9.57 -38.00
C ASP A 583 -36.21 -10.18 -38.76
N LEU A 584 -36.97 -11.10 -38.14
CA LEU A 584 -38.20 -11.65 -38.73
C LEU A 584 -39.32 -10.60 -38.82
N VAL A 585 -39.48 -9.76 -37.79
CA VAL A 585 -40.51 -8.71 -37.79
C VAL A 585 -40.21 -7.63 -38.83
N ASP A 586 -38.94 -7.25 -39.01
CA ASP A 586 -38.55 -6.31 -40.08
C ASP A 586 -38.69 -6.95 -41.48
N MET A 587 -38.34 -8.24 -41.62
CA MET A 587 -38.52 -8.96 -42.89
C MET A 587 -40.00 -9.12 -43.29
N PHE A 588 -40.92 -9.31 -42.32
CA PHE A 588 -42.37 -9.35 -42.60
C PHE A 588 -43.00 -7.96 -42.72
N GLY A 589 -42.43 -6.94 -42.06
CA GLY A 589 -42.84 -5.54 -42.20
C GLY A 589 -42.62 -4.99 -43.61
N ASP A 590 -41.55 -5.41 -44.27
CA ASP A 590 -41.25 -5.03 -45.65
C ASP A 590 -42.11 -5.78 -46.68
N ILE A 591 -42.54 -7.01 -46.38
CA ILE A 591 -43.51 -7.74 -47.22
C ILE A 591 -44.90 -7.06 -47.19
N TYR A 592 -45.28 -6.47 -46.05
CA TYR A 592 -46.57 -5.78 -45.92
C TYR A 592 -46.61 -4.38 -46.55
N LYS A 593 -45.46 -3.73 -46.76
CA LYS A 593 -45.38 -2.44 -47.47
C LYS A 593 -45.40 -2.57 -48.99
N GLY A 594 -45.26 -3.78 -49.53
CA GLY A 594 -45.25 -4.04 -50.97
C GLY A 594 -46.60 -4.40 -51.60
N VAL A 595 -47.65 -4.63 -50.82
CA VAL A 595 -48.99 -4.99 -51.33
C VAL A 595 -49.98 -3.90 -50.94
N GLY A 596 -50.16 -2.93 -51.84
CA GLY A 596 -51.18 -1.91 -51.71
C GLY A 596 -52.59 -2.51 -51.76
N GLY A 597 -53.36 -2.26 -50.70
CA GLY A 597 -54.82 -2.23 -50.71
C GLY A 597 -55.53 -3.59 -50.60
N VAL A 598 -56.02 -3.90 -49.39
CA VAL A 598 -57.46 -4.06 -49.08
C VAL A 598 -57.62 -3.76 -47.59
N GLY A 599 -58.55 -2.86 -47.25
CA GLY A 599 -58.89 -2.53 -45.86
C GLY A 599 -59.70 -3.63 -45.16
N GLY A 600 -59.54 -3.68 -43.84
CA GLY A 600 -60.42 -4.41 -42.93
C GLY A 600 -59.93 -5.81 -42.57
N LEU A 601 -59.30 -5.94 -41.40
CA LEU A 601 -59.34 -7.07 -40.44
C LEU A 601 -58.07 -7.05 -39.56
N ALA A 602 -58.06 -6.20 -38.53
CA ALA A 602 -57.11 -6.29 -37.40
C ALA A 602 -57.82 -5.92 -36.09
N HIS A 603 -59.00 -6.51 -35.89
CA HIS A 603 -59.63 -6.70 -34.58
C HIS A 603 -59.90 -8.20 -34.49
N ILE A 604 -58.91 -8.98 -34.09
CA ILE A 604 -58.94 -10.36 -33.57
C ILE A 604 -57.45 -10.69 -33.29
N PHE A 605 -57.15 -11.32 -32.16
CA PHE A 605 -55.81 -11.52 -31.54
C PHE A 605 -55.34 -10.43 -30.57
N GLN A 606 -56.23 -10.10 -29.63
CA GLN A 606 -55.82 -9.76 -28.27
C GLN A 606 -56.46 -10.79 -27.34
N ALA A 607 -55.84 -11.98 -27.22
CA ALA A 607 -56.15 -12.95 -26.18
C ALA A 607 -54.97 -13.92 -26.03
N ASP A 608 -54.57 -14.08 -24.78
CA ASP A 608 -53.64 -15.08 -24.22
C ASP A 608 -52.18 -15.00 -24.66
N TRP A 609 -51.28 -14.69 -23.72
CA TRP A 609 -50.27 -15.62 -23.22
C TRP A 609 -49.81 -15.16 -21.82
N ARG A 610 -50.12 -15.98 -20.81
CA ARG A 610 -49.47 -16.01 -19.49
C ARG A 610 -48.08 -16.62 -19.60
#